data_AF-A0A173UBY5-F1
#
_entry.id   AF-A0A173UBY5-F1
#
_cell.length_a   1.000
_cell.length_b   1.000
_cell.length_c   1.000
_cell.angle_alpha   90.00
_cell.angle_beta   90.00
_cell.angle_gamma   90.00
#
_symmetry.space_group_name_H-M   'P 1'
#
loop_
_entity.id
_entity.type
_entity.pdbx_description
1 polymer ?
#
loop_
_entity_poly.entity_id
_entity_poly.type
_entity_poly.pdbx_seq_one_letter_code
_entity_poly.pdbx_strand_id
1 'polypeptide(L)'
;MTDSGWLHYRDLKSRCPTCKRPAHIAKRDGTFYFVDDEYNPFVRHAPVKTTEEVFRFFANGYRREHGAEPEVTGNRKPSERDILSGMGAVSARVDS
;
A
#
# COMPACT_ATOMS: atom_id res chain seq x y z
N MET A 1 -18.88 -8.50 12.94
CA MET A 1 -17.50 -7.98 12.95
C MET A 1 -17.32 -7.27 11.62
N THR A 2 -17.42 -5.95 11.61
CA THR A 2 -17.34 -5.15 10.37
C THR A 2 -15.90 -5.09 9.92
N ASP A 3 -15.52 -6.00 9.03
CA ASP A 3 -14.32 -5.87 8.22
C ASP A 3 -14.34 -4.48 7.57
N SER A 4 -13.22 -3.76 7.59
CA SER A 4 -13.16 -2.30 7.53
C SER A 4 -13.54 -1.67 6.17
N GLY A 5 -14.22 -2.43 5.30
CA GLY A 5 -14.66 -2.01 3.95
C GLY A 5 -13.52 -1.86 2.94
N TRP A 6 -12.27 -2.00 3.37
CA TRP A 6 -11.09 -1.87 2.53
C TRP A 6 -10.69 -3.20 1.91
N LEU A 7 -10.52 -3.18 0.60
CA LEU A 7 -9.94 -4.24 -0.23
C LEU A 7 -8.57 -3.77 -0.70
N HIS A 8 -7.50 -4.34 -0.16
CA HIS A 8 -6.13 -3.93 -0.45
C HIS A 8 -5.52 -4.79 -1.56
N TYR A 9 -4.97 -4.13 -2.57
CA TYR A 9 -4.21 -4.75 -3.65
C TYR A 9 -2.72 -4.52 -3.36
N ARG A 10 -2.16 -5.28 -2.40
CA ARG A 10 -0.82 -5.04 -1.85
C ARG A 10 0.29 -5.23 -2.89
N ASP A 11 0.05 -6.05 -3.91
CA ASP A 11 0.98 -6.27 -5.02
C ASP A 11 1.11 -5.05 -5.93
N LEU A 12 0.12 -4.16 -5.93
CA LEU A 12 0.12 -2.92 -6.72
C LEU A 12 0.90 -1.82 -5.98
N LYS A 13 2.21 -2.05 -5.81
CA LYS A 13 3.14 -1.13 -5.16
C LYS A 13 3.39 0.11 -6.02
N SER A 14 3.43 1.27 -5.36
CA SER A 14 3.63 2.55 -6.00
C SER A 14 4.16 3.60 -5.02
N ARG A 15 4.16 4.86 -5.43
CA ARG A 15 4.38 6.02 -4.56
C ARG A 15 3.13 6.88 -4.54
N CYS A 16 2.74 7.36 -3.36
CA CYS A 16 1.65 8.30 -3.21
C CYS A 16 1.89 9.53 -4.09
N PRO A 17 0.95 9.93 -4.96
CA PRO A 17 1.17 11.04 -5.89
C PRO A 17 1.33 12.38 -5.16
N THR A 18 0.81 12.50 -3.93
CA THR A 18 0.87 13.72 -3.11
C THR A 18 2.17 13.82 -2.31
N CYS A 19 2.45 12.84 -1.45
CA CYS A 19 3.59 12.91 -0.52
C CYS A 19 4.83 12.11 -0.96
N LYS A 20 4.75 11.38 -2.09
CA LYS A 20 5.82 10.56 -2.69
C LYS A 20 6.33 9.39 -1.83
N ARG A 21 5.67 9.12 -0.69
CA ARG A 21 5.94 7.96 0.19
C ARG A 21 5.49 6.65 -0.45
N PRO A 22 6.07 5.50 -0.05
CA PRO A 22 5.60 4.18 -0.47
C PRO A 22 4.11 4.01 -0.21
N ALA A 23 3.41 3.43 -1.18
CA ALA A 23 1.96 3.23 -1.13
C ALA A 23 1.55 1.99 -1.92
N HIS A 24 0.35 1.49 -1.66
CA HIS A 24 -0.35 0.52 -2.52
C HIS A 24 -1.78 0.99 -2.81
N ILE A 25 -2.41 0.36 -3.79
CA ILE A 25 -3.79 0.67 -4.14
C ILE A 25 -4.75 -0.12 -3.24
N ALA A 26 -5.77 0.54 -2.72
CA ALA A 26 -6.89 -0.09 -2.03
C ALA A 26 -8.22 0.44 -2.57
N LYS A 27 -9.29 -0.36 -2.44
CA LYS A 27 -10.65 0.01 -2.80
C LYS A 27 -11.52 0.04 -1.54
N ARG A 28 -12.35 1.07 -1.43
CA ARG A 28 -13.39 1.17 -0.41
C ARG A 28 -14.59 1.89 -0.97
N ASP A 29 -15.78 1.36 -0.70
CA ASP A 29 -17.07 1.95 -1.11
C ASP A 29 -17.11 2.29 -2.61
N GLY A 30 -16.58 1.39 -3.45
CA GLY A 30 -16.49 1.58 -4.91
C GLY A 30 -15.38 2.50 -5.40
N THR A 31 -14.70 3.24 -4.52
CA THR A 31 -13.65 4.21 -4.86
C THR A 31 -12.24 3.63 -4.61
N PHE A 32 -11.28 3.99 -5.46
CA PHE A 32 -9.88 3.58 -5.31
C PHE A 32 -9.06 4.66 -4.59
N TYR A 33 -8.04 4.23 -3.86
CA TYR A 33 -7.16 5.08 -3.09
C TYR A 33 -5.71 4.59 -3.16
N PHE A 34 -4.75 5.50 -3.16
CA PHE A 34 -3.40 5.21 -2.68
C PHE A 34 -3.42 5.27 -1.17
N VAL A 35 -3.10 4.15 -0.53
CA VAL A 35 -2.97 4.04 0.92
C VAL A 35 -1.53 3.77 1.28
N ASP A 36 -1.19 4.15 2.50
CA ASP A 36 0.13 3.92 3.04
C ASP A 36 0.52 2.45 2.99
N ASP A 37 1.76 2.17 2.63
CA ASP A 37 2.25 0.80 2.67
C ASP A 37 2.49 0.38 4.12
N GLU A 38 1.53 -0.36 4.69
CA GLU A 38 1.40 -0.70 6.12
C GLU A 38 2.66 -1.33 6.74
N TYR A 39 3.62 -1.79 5.93
CA TYR A 39 4.92 -2.28 6.40
C TYR A 39 5.73 -1.20 7.15
N ASN A 40 5.47 0.09 6.95
CA ASN A 40 6.16 1.15 7.68
C ASN A 40 5.22 1.90 8.64
N PRO A 41 5.11 1.47 9.91
CA PRO A 41 4.21 2.11 10.88
C PRO A 41 4.59 3.56 11.23
N PHE A 42 5.81 4.00 10.90
CA PHE A 42 6.32 5.34 11.22
C PHE A 42 6.08 6.36 10.10
N VAL A 43 5.75 5.90 8.90
CA VAL A 43 5.68 6.76 7.70
C VAL A 43 4.27 6.71 7.14
N ARG A 44 3.27 7.05 7.95
CA ARG A 44 1.85 7.02 7.53
C ARG A 44 1.42 8.26 6.75
N HIS A 45 0.67 8.07 5.67
CA HIS A 45 -0.09 9.14 5.02
C HIS A 45 -1.60 8.86 4.96
N ALA A 46 -2.41 9.93 4.86
CA ALA A 46 -3.84 9.81 4.67
C ALA A 46 -4.16 9.18 3.28
N PRO A 47 -5.24 8.38 3.14
CA PRO A 47 -5.64 7.84 1.85
C PRO A 47 -5.85 8.94 0.80
N VAL A 48 -5.27 8.76 -0.38
CA VAL A 48 -5.42 9.71 -1.50
C VAL A 48 -6.30 9.08 -2.58
N LYS A 49 -7.45 9.68 -2.86
CA LYS A 49 -8.40 9.20 -3.88
C LYS A 49 -7.72 9.10 -5.26
N THR A 50 -8.11 8.07 -6.01
CA THR A 50 -7.70 7.87 -7.40
C THR A 50 -8.85 7.31 -8.25
N THR A 51 -8.66 7.23 -9.56
CA THR A 51 -9.65 6.76 -10.53
C THR A 51 -9.50 5.27 -10.83
N GLU A 52 -10.55 4.67 -11.39
CA GLU A 52 -10.49 3.29 -11.89
C GLU A 52 -9.47 3.11 -13.01
N GLU A 53 -9.29 4.11 -13.88
CA GLU A 53 -8.31 4.06 -14.97
C GLU A 53 -6.88 3.91 -14.43
N VAL A 54 -6.55 4.65 -13.38
CA VAL A 54 -5.26 4.52 -12.69
C VAL A 54 -5.12 3.13 -12.09
N PHE A 55 -6.15 2.60 -11.42
CA PHE A 55 -6.12 1.22 -10.93
C PHE A 55 -5.87 0.22 -12.07
N ARG A 56 -6.59 0.32 -13.19
CA ARG A 56 -6.43 -0.55 -14.35
C ARG A 56 -5.03 -0.48 -14.95
N PHE A 57 -4.42 0.71 -14.97
CA PHE A 57 -3.03 0.87 -15.41
C PHE A 57 -2.07 0.00 -14.58
N PHE A 58 -2.14 0.07 -13.25
CA PHE A 58 -1.31 -0.75 -12.36
C PHE A 58 -1.64 -2.25 -12.45
N ALA A 59 -2.93 -2.62 -12.45
CA ALA A 59 -3.34 -4.02 -12.53
C ALA A 59 -2.91 -4.68 -13.85
N ASN A 60 -3.02 -3.97 -14.98
CA ASN A 60 -2.55 -4.46 -16.26
C ASN A 60 -1.03 -4.56 -16.32
N GLY A 61 -0.30 -3.63 -15.70
CA GLY A 61 1.15 -3.71 -15.55
C GLY A 61 1.55 -4.98 -14.80
N TYR A 62 0.97 -5.19 -13.61
CA TYR A 62 1.21 -6.38 -12.80
C TYR A 62 0.91 -7.68 -13.55
N ARG A 63 -0.24 -7.75 -14.25
CA ARG A 63 -0.60 -8.93 -15.06
C ARG A 63 0.42 -9.22 -16.15
N ARG A 64 0.94 -8.18 -16.82
CA ARG A 64 1.98 -8.36 -17.86
C ARG A 64 3.29 -8.87 -17.28
N GLU A 65 3.66 -8.41 -16.10
CA GLU A 65 4.92 -8.78 -15.44
C GLU A 65 4.86 -10.16 -14.78
N HIS A 66 3.72 -10.51 -14.18
CA HIS A 66 3.58 -11.69 -13.32
C HIS A 66 2.64 -12.78 -13.87
N GLY A 67 1.92 -12.51 -14.97
CA GLY A 67 1.00 -13.47 -15.60
C GLY A 67 -0.26 -13.79 -14.78
N ALA A 68 -0.56 -13.00 -13.74
CA ALA A 68 -1.67 -13.24 -12.82
C ALA A 68 -2.40 -11.94 -12.43
N GLU A 69 -3.61 -12.07 -11.89
CA GLU A 69 -4.31 -10.94 -11.25
C GLU A 69 -3.62 -10.55 -9.94
N PRO A 70 -3.63 -9.25 -9.57
CA PRO A 70 -3.16 -8.82 -8.25
C PRO A 70 -4.07 -9.39 -7.16
N GLU A 71 -3.47 -9.84 -6.06
CA GLU A 71 -4.21 -10.44 -4.96
C GLU A 71 -5.03 -9.37 -4.21
N VAL A 72 -6.31 -9.66 -3.98
CA VAL A 72 -7.15 -8.85 -3.10
C VAL A 72 -7.02 -9.38 -1.68
N THR A 73 -6.51 -8.53 -0.82
CA THR A 73 -6.29 -8.85 0.59
C THR A 73 -7.15 -7.95 1.47
N GLY A 74 -7.66 -8.49 2.57
CA GLY A 74 -8.39 -7.69 3.57
C GLY A 74 -7.46 -6.80 4.39
N ASN A 75 -8.04 -6.16 5.42
CA ASN A 75 -7.26 -5.46 6.44
C ASN A 75 -6.35 -6.48 7.14
N ARG A 76 -5.04 -6.27 7.10
CA ARG A 76 -4.10 -7.15 7.80
C ARG A 76 -3.80 -6.52 9.14
N LYS A 77 -3.82 -7.31 10.20
CA LYS A 77 -3.28 -6.87 11.49
C LYS A 77 -1.76 -6.83 11.37
N PRO A 78 -1.09 -5.68 11.64
CA PRO A 78 0.37 -5.61 11.61
C PRO A 78 0.96 -6.69 12.52
N SER A 79 1.94 -7.45 12.03
CA SER A 79 2.65 -8.42 12.85
C SER A 79 3.83 -7.75 13.56
N GLU A 80 4.31 -8.33 14.67
CA GLU A 80 5.49 -7.82 15.38
C GLU A 80 6.72 -7.70 14.47
N ARG A 81 6.85 -8.60 13.49
CA ARG A 81 7.93 -8.57 12.49
C ARG A 81 7.86 -7.35 11.59
N ASP A 82 6.66 -6.93 11.17
CA ASP A 82 6.48 -5.74 10.33
C ASP A 82 6.90 -4.47 11.08
N ILE A 83 6.55 -4.41 12.37
CA ILE A 83 6.94 -3.30 13.26
C ILE A 83 8.46 -3.23 13.43
N LEU A 84 9.10 -4.37 13.74
CA LEU A 84 10.54 -4.45 13.95
C LEU A 84 11.35 -4.16 12.67
N SER A 85 10.85 -4.58 11.50
CA SER A 85 11.51 -4.31 10.21
C SER A 85 11.46 -2.82 9.83
N GLY A 86 10.36 -2.12 10.14
CA GLY A 86 10.25 -0.67 9.94
C GLY A 86 11.19 0.18 10.80
N MET A 87 11.59 -0.32 11.98
CA MET A 87 12.55 0.34 12.87
C MET A 87 14.00 0.23 12.37
N GLY A 88 14.34 -0.81 11.61
CA GLY A 88 15.69 -0.98 11.05
C GLY A 88 16.07 0.09 10.01
N ALA A 89 15.09 0.74 9.37
CA ALA A 89 15.31 1.77 8.37
C ALA A 89 15.51 3.19 8.95
N VAL A 90 15.27 3.42 10.24
CA VAL A 90 15.43 4.73 10.91
C VAL A 90 16.76 4.89 11.65
N SER A 91 17.64 3.89 11.65
CA SER A 91 18.97 3.98 12.29
C SER A 91 20.10 3.87 11.29
N ALA A 92 20.31 4.91 10.49
CA ALA A 92 21.59 5.16 9.85
C ALA A 92 21.65 6.61 9.35
N ARG A 93 21.83 7.58 10.26
CA ARG A 93 22.72 8.77 10.15
C ARG A 93 22.89 9.38 11.55
N VAL A 94 23.74 8.77 12.37
CA VAL A 94 24.50 9.55 13.34
C VAL A 94 25.89 9.61 12.73
N ASP A 95 26.18 10.74 12.11
CA ASP A 95 27.51 11.06 11.58
C ASP A 95 28.49 11.10 12.77
N SER A 96 29.59 10.35 12.65
CA SER A 96 30.81 10.52 13.45
C SER A 96 31.92 11.03 12.54
#